data_AF-A0A6I2VDQ0-F1
#
_entry.id   AF-A0A6I2VDQ0-F1
#
_cell.length_a   1.000
_cell.length_b   1.000
_cell.length_c   1.000
_cell.angle_alpha   90.00
_cell.angle_beta   90.00
_cell.angle_gamma   90.00
#
_symmetry.space_group_name_H-M   'P 1'
#
loop_
_entity.id
_entity.type
_entity.pdbx_description
1 polymer ?
#
loop_
_entity_poly.entity_id
_entity_poly.type
_entity_poly.pdbx_seq_one_letter_code
_entity_poly.pdbx_strand_id
1 'polypeptide(L)'
;MLDPTQGEEDRADARWLRALGSQLREARAALSVSSTSAAQSAGVSRMTWHRMESGSPSVSAGAYARALVVLGIAHENAAGPGPARPVGMIPTRIRIGDWPELAALSWSMQPDTLLTPREALAVYERNGRHLDAARLTDSERSLINDLRYGLADDIQS
;
A
#
# COMPACT_ATOMS: atom_id res chain seq x y z
N MET A 1 25.19 -24.33 15.72
CA MET A 1 24.54 -25.15 14.68
C MET A 1 23.78 -24.18 13.80
N LEU A 2 24.36 -23.79 12.66
CA LEU A 2 23.75 -22.86 11.69
C LEU A 2 22.74 -23.67 10.86
N ASP A 3 21.49 -23.19 10.79
CA ASP A 3 20.42 -23.84 10.05
C ASP A 3 20.71 -23.77 8.53
N PRO A 4 20.76 -24.91 7.80
CA PRO A 4 21.07 -24.91 6.37
C PRO A 4 20.01 -24.20 5.50
N THR A 5 18.85 -23.87 6.05
CA THR A 5 17.75 -23.14 5.38
C THR A 5 18.07 -21.67 5.11
N GLN A 6 18.84 -21.02 6.00
CA GLN A 6 19.17 -19.59 5.90
C GLN A 6 19.97 -19.27 4.62
N GLY A 7 20.86 -20.18 4.20
CA GLY A 7 21.64 -19.99 2.98
C GLY A 7 20.85 -20.13 1.68
N GLU A 8 19.67 -20.74 1.71
CA GLU A 8 18.75 -20.83 0.56
C GLU A 8 17.80 -19.63 0.51
N GLU A 9 17.30 -19.18 1.66
CA GLU A 9 16.49 -17.97 1.85
C GLU A 9 17.29 -16.72 1.42
N ASP A 10 18.52 -16.55 1.90
CA ASP A 10 19.41 -15.44 1.52
C ASP A 10 19.63 -15.36 -0.01
N ARG A 11 19.72 -16.54 -0.68
CA ARG A 11 19.85 -16.61 -2.14
C ARG A 11 18.54 -16.32 -2.85
N ALA A 12 17.41 -16.76 -2.31
CA ALA A 12 16.09 -16.45 -2.83
C ALA A 12 15.81 -14.94 -2.75
N ASP A 13 16.09 -14.34 -1.61
CA ASP A 13 15.97 -12.90 -1.37
C ASP A 13 16.87 -12.10 -2.31
N ALA A 14 18.14 -12.52 -2.46
CA ALA A 14 19.06 -11.89 -3.40
C ALA A 14 18.61 -12.01 -4.86
N ARG A 15 18.01 -13.15 -5.27
CA ARG A 15 17.45 -13.30 -6.62
C ARG A 15 16.23 -12.40 -6.83
N TRP A 16 15.34 -12.35 -5.84
CA TRP A 16 14.16 -11.49 -5.90
C TRP A 16 14.54 -10.02 -6.01
N LEU A 17 15.50 -9.55 -5.19
CA LEU A 17 15.98 -8.17 -5.25
C LEU A 17 16.61 -7.81 -6.60
N ARG A 18 17.38 -8.72 -7.21
CA ARG A 18 17.94 -8.51 -8.57
C ARG A 18 16.85 -8.43 -9.63
N ALA A 19 15.82 -9.26 -9.53
CA ALA A 19 14.68 -9.21 -10.44
C ALA A 19 13.94 -7.87 -10.29
N LEU A 20 13.71 -7.41 -9.06
CA LEU A 20 13.11 -6.10 -8.79
C LEU A 20 13.96 -4.95 -9.37
N GLY A 21 15.28 -4.97 -9.15
CA GLY A 21 16.19 -3.97 -9.71
C GLY A 21 16.17 -3.92 -11.23
N SER A 22 16.08 -5.08 -11.88
CA SER A 22 15.96 -5.19 -13.34
C SER A 22 14.64 -4.59 -13.84
N GLN A 23 13.52 -4.87 -13.16
CA GLN A 23 12.22 -4.27 -13.47
C GLN A 23 12.23 -2.74 -13.35
N LEU A 24 12.85 -2.20 -12.30
CA LEU A 24 13.01 -0.74 -12.15
C LEU A 24 13.79 -0.13 -13.31
N ARG A 25 14.86 -0.81 -13.76
CA ARG A 25 15.68 -0.35 -14.88
C ARG A 25 14.91 -0.39 -16.21
N GLU A 26 14.19 -1.47 -16.48
CA GLU A 26 13.38 -1.65 -17.68
C GLU A 26 12.26 -0.62 -17.76
N ALA A 27 11.51 -0.44 -16.68
CA ALA A 27 10.42 0.55 -16.63
C ALA A 27 10.93 1.98 -16.78
N ARG A 28 12.05 2.32 -16.12
CA ARG A 28 12.69 3.62 -16.32
C ARG A 28 13.11 3.83 -17.78
N ALA A 29 13.67 2.80 -18.42
CA ALA A 29 14.06 2.85 -19.82
C ALA A 29 12.84 3.00 -20.75
N ALA A 30 11.75 2.28 -20.48
CA ALA A 30 10.50 2.39 -21.24
C ALA A 30 9.90 3.81 -21.17
N LEU A 31 10.04 4.49 -20.04
CA LEU A 31 9.61 5.88 -19.86
C LEU A 31 10.62 6.92 -20.38
N SER A 32 11.77 6.50 -20.93
CA SER A 32 12.86 7.38 -21.36
C SER A 32 13.37 8.34 -20.26
N VAL A 33 13.24 7.95 -18.99
CA VAL A 33 13.69 8.75 -17.85
C VAL A 33 15.16 8.45 -17.53
N SER A 34 15.96 9.49 -17.30
CA SER A 34 17.35 9.29 -16.87
C SER A 34 17.41 8.80 -15.42
N SER A 35 18.41 7.98 -15.07
CA SER A 35 18.62 7.54 -13.68
C SER A 35 18.75 8.72 -12.70
N THR A 36 19.31 9.84 -13.17
CA THR A 36 19.44 11.07 -12.37
C THR A 36 18.08 11.69 -12.08
N SER A 37 17.23 11.83 -13.09
CA SER A 37 15.89 12.39 -12.93
C SER A 37 15.02 11.47 -12.06
N ALA A 38 15.09 10.16 -12.27
CA ALA A 38 14.36 9.19 -11.44
C ALA A 38 14.82 9.23 -9.97
N ALA A 39 16.14 9.29 -9.72
CA ALA A 39 16.68 9.43 -8.38
C ALA A 39 16.19 10.70 -7.67
N GLN A 40 16.20 11.83 -8.39
CA GLN A 40 15.72 13.11 -7.88
C GLN A 40 14.23 13.05 -7.53
N SER A 41 13.39 12.51 -8.43
CA SER A 41 11.95 12.36 -8.20
C SER A 41 11.64 11.40 -7.04
N ALA A 42 12.47 10.37 -6.83
CA ALA A 42 12.34 9.44 -5.71
C ALA A 42 12.91 9.99 -4.38
N GLY A 43 13.51 11.19 -4.39
CA GLY A 43 14.11 11.81 -3.21
C GLY A 43 15.33 11.06 -2.68
N VAL A 44 16.09 10.39 -3.56
CA VAL A 44 17.28 9.58 -3.19
C VAL A 44 18.52 10.02 -3.97
N SER A 45 19.69 9.64 -3.46
CA SER A 45 20.95 9.89 -4.18
C SER A 45 21.05 9.05 -5.46
N ARG A 46 21.82 9.51 -6.45
CA ARG A 46 22.14 8.73 -7.67
C ARG A 46 22.77 7.37 -7.33
N MET A 47 23.59 7.33 -6.27
CA MET A 47 24.22 6.09 -5.78
C MET A 47 23.18 5.12 -5.21
N THR A 48 22.19 5.63 -4.46
CA THR A 48 21.06 4.83 -3.97
C THR A 48 20.25 4.27 -5.13
N TRP A 49 19.96 5.09 -6.15
CA TRP A 49 19.27 4.65 -7.36
C TRP A 49 20.03 3.54 -8.10
N HIS A 50 21.34 3.73 -8.28
CA HIS A 50 22.18 2.70 -8.88
C HIS A 50 22.12 1.38 -8.09
N ARG A 51 22.17 1.44 -6.76
CA ARG A 51 22.04 0.26 -5.90
C ARG A 51 20.67 -0.42 -6.01
N MET A 52 19.60 0.36 -6.18
CA MET A 52 18.26 -0.19 -6.42
C MET A 52 18.19 -0.94 -7.74
N GLU A 53 18.70 -0.37 -8.84
CA GLU A 53 18.72 -1.08 -10.14
C GLU A 53 19.57 -2.35 -10.11
N SER A 54 20.60 -2.40 -9.25
CA SER A 54 21.40 -3.62 -9.05
C SER A 54 20.76 -4.65 -8.12
N GLY A 55 19.64 -4.32 -7.45
CA GLY A 55 19.00 -5.20 -6.48
C GLY A 55 19.79 -5.36 -5.18
N SER A 56 20.42 -4.29 -4.69
CA SER A 56 21.21 -4.36 -3.44
C SER A 56 20.32 -4.56 -2.20
N PRO A 57 20.62 -5.53 -1.33
CA PRO A 57 19.89 -5.73 -0.06
C PRO A 57 20.16 -4.62 0.97
N SER A 58 21.19 -3.79 0.75
CA SER A 58 21.53 -2.68 1.64
C SER A 58 20.60 -1.46 1.50
N VAL A 59 19.68 -1.48 0.52
CA VAL A 59 18.76 -0.37 0.28
C VAL A 59 17.46 -0.65 1.02
N SER A 60 16.94 0.34 1.73
CA SER A 60 15.72 0.18 2.50
C SER A 60 14.52 -0.12 1.59
N ALA A 61 13.60 -0.97 2.07
CA ALA A 61 12.36 -1.28 1.38
C ALA A 61 11.56 -0.01 0.99
N GLY A 62 11.55 1.00 1.86
CA GLY A 62 10.90 2.29 1.59
C GLY A 62 11.49 3.09 0.44
N ALA A 63 12.78 2.91 0.10
CA ALA A 63 13.38 3.53 -1.08
C ALA A 63 12.95 2.82 -2.36
N TYR A 64 12.89 1.48 -2.36
CA TYR A 64 12.33 0.69 -3.46
C TYR A 64 10.85 1.05 -3.72
N ALA A 65 10.05 1.19 -2.66
CA ALA A 65 8.65 1.59 -2.78
C ALA A 65 8.48 2.96 -3.48
N ARG A 66 9.28 3.96 -3.08
CA ARG A 66 9.29 5.28 -3.76
C ARG A 66 9.69 5.19 -5.23
N ALA A 67 10.67 4.34 -5.56
CA ALA A 67 11.08 4.14 -6.95
C ALA A 67 9.95 3.55 -7.80
N LEU A 68 9.20 2.57 -7.27
CA LEU A 68 8.03 1.99 -7.94
C LEU A 68 6.93 3.03 -8.20
N VAL A 69 6.65 3.90 -7.21
CA VAL A 69 5.68 5.00 -7.35
C VAL A 69 6.13 6.00 -8.43
N VAL A 70 7.39 6.43 -8.41
CA VAL A 70 7.94 7.38 -9.40
C VAL A 70 7.88 6.85 -10.83
N LEU A 71 8.07 5.54 -11.00
CA LEU A 71 8.02 4.89 -12.31
C LEU A 71 6.61 4.46 -12.73
N GLY A 72 5.59 4.72 -11.91
CA GLY A 72 4.21 4.30 -12.21
C GLY A 72 4.01 2.78 -12.28
N ILE A 73 4.93 2.00 -11.69
CA ILE A 73 4.86 0.53 -11.60
C ILE A 73 4.24 0.11 -10.26
N ALA A 74 3.85 1.07 -9.41
CA ALA A 74 3.03 0.77 -8.25
C ALA A 74 1.75 0.07 -8.76
N HIS A 75 1.69 -1.24 -8.54
CA HIS A 75 0.53 -2.05 -8.92
C HIS A 75 -0.71 -1.39 -8.31
N GLU A 76 -1.86 -1.42 -9.00
CA GLU A 76 -3.13 -0.93 -8.43
C GLU A 76 -3.54 -1.67 -7.13
N ASN A 77 -2.80 -2.72 -6.75
CA ASN A 77 -2.88 -3.43 -5.46
C ASN A 77 -1.81 -2.99 -4.43
N ALA A 78 -1.15 -1.84 -4.63
CA ALA A 78 -0.26 -1.22 -3.64
C ALA A 78 -1.02 -0.47 -2.54
N ALA A 79 -2.31 -0.77 -2.37
CA ALA A 79 -2.92 -0.66 -1.05
C ALA A 79 -2.17 -1.64 -0.16
N GLY A 80 -1.14 -1.16 0.54
CA GLY A 80 -0.54 -1.91 1.64
C GLY A 80 -1.64 -2.35 2.61
N PRO A 81 -1.35 -3.29 3.54
CA PRO A 81 -2.32 -3.62 4.59
C PRO A 81 -2.84 -2.31 5.17
N GLY A 82 -4.16 -2.08 5.03
CA GLY A 82 -4.82 -0.90 5.57
C GLY A 82 -4.38 -0.71 7.03
N PRO A 83 -4.40 0.52 7.55
CA PRO A 83 -3.70 0.90 8.78
C PRO A 83 -3.91 -0.17 9.86
N ALA A 84 -2.80 -0.68 10.40
CA ALA A 84 -2.81 -1.75 11.40
C ALA A 84 -3.64 -1.27 12.60
N ARG A 85 -4.88 -1.78 12.68
CA ARG A 85 -5.87 -1.39 13.68
C ARG A 85 -6.19 -2.61 14.55
N PRO A 86 -6.34 -2.44 15.88
CA PRO A 86 -6.87 -3.50 16.74
C PRO A 86 -8.28 -3.86 16.28
N VAL A 87 -8.51 -5.15 15.98
CA VAL A 87 -9.85 -5.67 15.66
C VAL A 87 -10.76 -5.48 16.89
N GLY A 88 -11.99 -5.03 16.68
CA GLY A 88 -12.96 -4.75 17.74
C GLY A 88 -12.97 -3.32 18.28
N MET A 89 -12.16 -2.39 17.74
CA MET A 89 -12.16 -0.98 18.15
C MET A 89 -12.62 -0.04 17.04
N ILE A 90 -13.74 0.67 17.22
CA ILE A 90 -14.18 1.70 16.25
C ILE A 90 -13.28 2.95 16.36
N PRO A 91 -12.58 3.35 15.29
CA PRO A 91 -11.80 4.59 15.28
C PRO A 91 -12.71 5.82 15.19
N THR A 92 -12.46 6.86 15.97
CA THR A 92 -13.30 8.09 15.97
C THR A 92 -13.19 8.92 14.69
N ARG A 93 -12.10 8.76 13.93
CA ARG A 93 -11.91 9.37 12.61
C ARG A 93 -11.25 8.38 11.65
N ILE A 94 -11.77 8.32 10.44
CA ILE A 94 -11.38 7.41 9.36
C ILE A 94 -10.94 8.25 8.17
N ARG A 95 -9.65 8.21 7.82
CA ARG A 95 -9.15 8.89 6.62
C ARG A 95 -9.50 8.06 5.39
N ILE A 96 -10.06 8.70 4.35
CA ILE A 96 -10.50 8.01 3.13
C ILE A 96 -9.34 7.30 2.42
N GLY A 97 -8.19 7.96 2.28
CA GLY A 97 -7.02 7.44 1.56
C GLY A 97 -6.32 6.23 2.20
N ASP A 98 -6.64 5.92 3.46
CA ASP A 98 -6.08 4.77 4.16
C ASP A 98 -6.78 3.45 3.76
N TRP A 99 -7.91 3.55 3.06
CA TRP A 99 -8.82 2.44 2.75
C TRP A 99 -9.15 2.44 1.24
N PRO A 100 -8.65 1.46 0.47
CA PRO A 100 -8.67 1.50 -0.99
C PRO A 100 -10.08 1.45 -1.58
N GLU A 101 -11.01 0.73 -0.95
CA GLU A 101 -12.41 0.69 -1.39
C GLU A 101 -13.16 1.94 -0.93
N LEU A 102 -12.92 2.41 0.29
CA LEU A 102 -13.49 3.70 0.73
C LEU A 102 -13.09 4.85 -0.20
N ALA A 103 -11.82 4.88 -0.62
CA ALA A 103 -11.30 5.87 -1.56
C ALA A 103 -11.94 5.74 -2.95
N ALA A 104 -12.09 4.52 -3.46
CA ALA A 104 -12.74 4.28 -4.76
C ALA A 104 -14.22 4.68 -4.76
N LEU A 105 -14.93 4.40 -3.66
CA LEU A 105 -16.34 4.72 -3.51
C LEU A 105 -16.61 6.21 -3.27
N SER A 106 -15.61 6.93 -2.73
CA SER A 106 -15.70 8.34 -2.38
C SER A 106 -15.13 9.25 -3.47
N TRP A 107 -15.45 8.98 -4.74
CA TRP A 107 -14.92 9.68 -5.92
C TRP A 107 -15.09 11.22 -5.90
N SER A 108 -16.02 11.76 -5.11
CA SER A 108 -16.21 13.21 -4.92
C SER A 108 -15.45 13.81 -3.72
N MET A 109 -14.80 12.98 -2.90
CA MET A 109 -14.09 13.40 -1.69
C MET A 109 -12.58 13.27 -1.87
N GLN A 110 -11.81 14.14 -1.20
CA GLN A 110 -10.36 14.07 -1.24
C GLN A 110 -9.85 12.89 -0.38
N PRO A 111 -8.73 12.22 -0.74
CA PRO A 111 -8.16 11.13 0.06
C PRO A 111 -7.81 11.53 1.51
N ASP A 112 -7.49 12.79 1.75
CA ASP A 112 -7.17 13.30 3.10
C ASP A 112 -8.40 13.63 3.96
N THR A 113 -9.60 13.49 3.40
CA THR A 113 -10.85 13.73 4.13
C THR A 113 -10.99 12.74 5.28
N LEU A 114 -11.38 13.23 6.45
CA LEU A 114 -11.64 12.44 7.65
C LEU A 114 -13.15 12.28 7.81
N LEU A 115 -13.62 11.03 7.83
CA LEU A 115 -15.00 10.64 8.09
C LEU A 115 -15.17 10.16 9.52
N THR A 116 -16.32 10.43 10.11
CA THR A 116 -16.78 9.75 11.33
C THR A 116 -17.13 8.28 11.03
N PRO A 117 -17.18 7.40 12.04
CA PRO A 117 -17.65 6.02 11.89
C PRO A 117 -18.94 5.87 11.10
N ARG A 118 -19.92 6.75 11.40
CA ARG A 118 -21.25 6.70 10.83
C ARG A 118 -21.27 7.17 9.38
N GLU A 119 -20.48 8.18 9.04
CA GLU A 119 -20.30 8.64 7.66
C GLU A 119 -19.60 7.59 6.81
N ALA A 120 -18.53 6.97 7.34
CA ALA A 120 -17.83 5.90 6.63
C ALA A 120 -18.77 4.71 6.36
N LEU A 121 -19.54 4.27 7.36
CA LEU A 121 -20.53 3.21 7.18
C LEU A 121 -21.59 3.57 6.14
N ALA A 122 -22.11 4.80 6.18
CA ALA A 122 -23.09 5.28 5.21
C ALA A 122 -22.55 5.29 3.76
N VAL A 123 -21.25 5.60 3.57
CA VAL A 123 -20.61 5.50 2.25
C VAL A 123 -20.57 4.05 1.77
N TYR A 124 -20.19 3.10 2.63
CA TYR A 124 -20.16 1.68 2.28
C TYR A 124 -21.55 1.12 1.97
N GLU A 125 -22.56 1.47 2.77
CA GLU A 125 -23.94 1.00 2.57
C GLU A 125 -24.55 1.56 1.28
N ARG A 126 -24.39 2.87 1.04
CA ARG A 126 -24.91 3.55 -0.15
C ARG A 126 -24.29 3.00 -1.44
N ASN A 127 -23.04 2.58 -1.38
CA ASN A 127 -22.29 2.11 -2.54
C ASN A 127 -22.06 0.59 -2.55
N GLY A 128 -22.84 -0.19 -1.80
CA GLY A 128 -22.61 -1.62 -1.63
C GLY A 128 -22.54 -2.44 -2.93
N ARG A 129 -23.23 -2.01 -4.00
CA ARG A 129 -23.18 -2.63 -5.34
C ARG A 129 -21.91 -2.33 -6.14
N HIS A 130 -21.07 -1.42 -5.67
CA HIS A 130 -19.83 -0.96 -6.30
C HIS A 130 -18.59 -1.38 -5.51
N LEU A 131 -18.76 -2.13 -4.42
CA LEU A 131 -17.64 -2.71 -3.69
C LEU A 131 -16.94 -3.77 -4.54
N ASP A 132 -15.67 -3.54 -4.83
CA ASP A 132 -14.81 -4.48 -5.54
C ASP A 132 -14.14 -5.43 -4.54
N ALA A 133 -14.58 -6.69 -4.56
CA ALA A 133 -14.04 -7.73 -3.69
C ALA A 133 -12.55 -8.01 -3.95
N ALA A 134 -12.01 -7.67 -5.12
CA ALA A 134 -10.59 -7.86 -5.44
C ALA A 134 -9.70 -6.83 -4.74
N ARG A 135 -10.25 -5.65 -4.41
CA ARG A 135 -9.53 -4.53 -3.77
C ARG A 135 -9.79 -4.44 -2.28
N LEU A 136 -10.85 -5.09 -1.80
CA LEU A 136 -11.22 -5.13 -0.38
C LEU A 136 -10.18 -5.89 0.44
N THR A 137 -9.37 -5.16 1.21
CA THR A 137 -8.33 -5.75 2.07
C THR A 137 -8.94 -6.40 3.33
N ASP A 138 -8.22 -7.33 3.95
CA ASP A 138 -8.65 -7.96 5.22
C ASP A 138 -8.85 -6.94 6.35
N SER A 139 -7.95 -5.95 6.45
CA SER A 139 -8.07 -4.84 7.41
C SER A 139 -9.34 -4.01 7.17
N GLU A 140 -9.67 -3.74 5.91
CA GLU A 140 -10.84 -2.93 5.53
C GLU A 140 -12.14 -3.69 5.77
N ARG A 141 -12.16 -4.99 5.48
CA ARG A 141 -13.26 -5.88 5.84
C ARG A 141 -13.50 -5.90 7.35
N SER A 142 -12.43 -5.97 8.14
CA SER A 142 -12.50 -5.88 9.59
C SER A 142 -13.07 -4.54 10.07
N LEU A 143 -12.66 -3.41 9.45
CA LEU A 143 -13.24 -2.10 9.75
C LEU A 143 -14.74 -2.06 9.47
N ILE A 144 -15.20 -2.54 8.31
CA ILE A 144 -16.63 -2.55 7.96
C ILE A 144 -17.44 -3.36 8.99
N ASN A 145 -16.91 -4.52 9.39
CA ASN A 145 -17.56 -5.34 10.41
C ASN A 145 -17.62 -4.63 11.76
N ASP A 146 -16.51 -4.07 12.23
CA ASP A 146 -16.47 -3.34 13.51
C ASP A 146 -17.40 -2.13 13.51
N LEU A 147 -17.47 -1.38 12.40
CA LEU A 147 -18.43 -0.29 12.22
C LEU A 147 -19.87 -0.77 12.33
N ARG A 148 -20.22 -1.86 11.63
CA ARG A 148 -21.57 -2.43 11.69
C ARG A 148 -21.96 -2.89 13.09
N TYR A 149 -21.05 -3.58 13.78
CA TYR A 149 -21.35 -4.11 15.11
C TYR A 149 -21.38 -3.01 16.18
N GLY A 150 -20.38 -2.13 16.24
CA GLY A 150 -20.34 -1.14 17.31
C GLY A 150 -21.28 0.06 17.10
N LEU A 151 -21.71 0.39 15.87
CA LEU A 151 -22.81 1.37 15.66
C LEU A 151 -24.20 0.77 15.86
N ALA A 152 -24.34 -0.56 15.80
CA ALA A 152 -25.60 -1.24 16.15
C ALA A 152 -25.78 -1.33 17.67
N ASP A 153 -24.68 -1.54 18.41
CA ASP A 153 -24.67 -1.60 19.89
C ASP A 153 -25.01 -0.23 20.52
N ASP A 154 -24.57 0.86 19.88
CA ASP A 154 -24.84 2.26 20.30
C ASP A 154 -26.34 2.65 20.22
N ILE A 155 -27.17 1.85 19.53
CA ILE A 155 -28.63 2.05 19.44
C ILE A 155 -29.38 1.31 20.57
N GLN A 156 -28.71 0.39 21.28
CA GLN A 156 -29.29 -0.45 22.33
C GLN A 156 -28.90 -0.05 23.77
N SER A 157 -28.09 1.01 23.96
CA SER A 157 -27.74 1.61 25.26
C SER A 157 -28.38 2.98 25.44
#